data_AF-A0A2N3JWN6-F1
#
_entry.id   AF-A0A2N3JWN6-F1
#
_cell.length_a   1.000
_cell.length_b   1.000
_cell.length_c   1.000
_cell.angle_alpha   90.00
_cell.angle_beta   90.00
_cell.angle_gamma   90.00
#
_symmetry.space_group_name_H-M   'P 1'
#
loop_
_entity.id
_entity.type
_entity.pdbx_description
1 polymer ?
#
loop_
_entity_poly.entity_id
_entity_poly.type
_entity_poly.pdbx_seq_one_letter_code
_entity_poly.pdbx_strand_id
1 'polypeptide(L)'
;MLSQVTATRYVQPLTTGGSVPGVVEADDLGTYVVKFTGSAQGRKALVAEIVVGELARRLGFRVPELVLVDFDPAVARDEPHQEVQDLVRASAGINLGMDLLPGAVDFQPGDLAVDPVEAGRVVWLDALTANVDRTVHSTNLMIWPPAGTPRSPRRLWLIDHGAALVFHHRWDSAAGAVAKRYDFRHHALGGYAPLVVEADAELAPRVTLDLLREVTALVPDGWLTDEPGFSSPDALREAYARQLAERAAVSGEWLPLEFPSARQLAEADAERAAATRAARPAWLQHVPDLHGKPDAAPDWSRHLG
;
A
#
# COMPACT_ATOMS: atom_id res chain seq x y z
N MET A 1 10.66 -10.74 16.65
CA MET A 1 10.88 -9.28 16.47
C MET A 1 11.45 -9.08 15.08
N LEU A 2 11.16 -7.95 14.43
CA LEU A 2 11.81 -7.58 13.17
C LEU A 2 13.30 -7.33 13.41
N SER A 3 14.11 -7.48 12.37
CA SER A 3 15.50 -7.03 12.39
C SER A 3 15.55 -5.52 12.63
N GLN A 4 16.53 -5.07 13.41
CA GLN A 4 16.75 -3.66 13.68
C GLN A 4 18.10 -3.25 13.09
N VAL A 5 18.09 -2.12 12.38
CA VAL A 5 19.26 -1.54 11.71
C VAL A 5 19.38 -0.07 12.08
N THR A 6 20.58 0.49 11.98
CA THR A 6 20.84 1.91 12.23
C THR A 6 20.98 2.65 10.92
N ALA A 7 20.22 3.73 10.72
CA ALA A 7 20.40 4.60 9.56
C ALA A 7 21.79 5.23 9.59
N THR A 8 22.56 5.04 8.52
CA THR A 8 23.91 5.62 8.38
C THR A 8 23.92 6.80 7.41
N ARG A 9 23.03 6.79 6.41
CA ARG A 9 22.92 7.86 5.42
C ARG A 9 21.51 8.00 4.87
N TYR A 10 21.00 9.22 4.84
CA TYR A 10 19.81 9.56 4.08
C TYR A 10 20.19 9.87 2.63
N VAL A 11 19.60 9.14 1.67
CA VAL A 11 19.95 9.23 0.25
C VAL A 11 19.09 10.27 -0.45
N GLN A 12 17.77 10.11 -0.40
CA GLN A 12 16.81 11.01 -1.05
C GLN A 12 15.38 10.79 -0.54
N PRO A 13 14.51 11.80 -0.61
CA PRO A 13 13.07 11.61 -0.45
C PRO A 13 12.47 10.93 -1.68
N LEU A 14 11.41 10.16 -1.47
CA LEU A 14 10.49 9.71 -2.51
C LEU A 14 9.33 10.69 -2.56
N THR A 15 9.09 11.27 -3.73
CA THR A 15 8.16 12.39 -3.92
C THR A 15 6.76 11.95 -4.37
N THR A 16 6.50 10.64 -4.40
CA THR A 16 5.21 10.08 -4.81
C THR A 16 4.40 9.67 -3.58
N GLY A 17 3.16 10.14 -3.49
CA GLY A 17 2.26 9.85 -2.36
C GLY A 17 2.35 10.86 -1.20
N GLY A 18 1.40 10.78 -0.27
CA GLY A 18 1.22 11.79 0.78
C GLY A 18 2.11 11.65 2.03
N SER A 19 2.91 10.58 2.14
CA SER A 19 3.74 10.29 3.33
C SER A 19 5.23 10.60 3.19
N VAL A 20 5.68 10.97 1.99
CA VAL A 20 7.07 11.33 1.64
C VAL A 20 8.11 10.38 2.29
N PRO A 21 8.11 9.09 1.95
CA PRO A 21 9.10 8.15 2.47
C PRO A 21 10.51 8.52 1.98
N GLY A 22 11.54 8.03 2.66
CA GLY A 22 12.95 8.32 2.32
C GLY A 22 13.76 7.07 2.02
N VAL A 23 14.70 7.15 1.08
CA VAL A 23 15.69 6.09 0.86
C VAL A 23 16.85 6.28 1.83
N VAL A 24 17.20 5.23 2.57
CA VAL A 24 18.24 5.26 3.61
C VAL A 24 19.18 4.06 3.43
N GLU A 25 20.48 4.29 3.59
CA GLU A 25 21.49 3.24 3.77
C GLU A 25 21.66 2.97 5.27
N ALA A 26 21.85 1.70 5.64
CA ALA A 26 21.99 1.30 7.04
C ALA A 26 23.35 0.64 7.35
N ASP A 27 23.58 0.34 8.63
CA ASP A 27 24.82 -0.23 9.16
C ASP A 27 25.08 -1.69 8.74
N ASP A 28 24.05 -2.40 8.30
CA ASP A 28 24.13 -3.74 7.74
C ASP A 28 24.43 -3.78 6.22
N LEU A 29 24.73 -2.62 5.63
CA LEU A 29 24.97 -2.40 4.20
C LEU A 29 23.71 -2.56 3.33
N GLY A 30 22.51 -2.64 3.94
CA GLY A 30 21.23 -2.61 3.25
C GLY A 30 20.80 -1.20 2.83
N THR A 31 19.88 -1.15 1.86
CA THR A 31 19.18 0.08 1.47
C THR A 31 17.68 -0.11 1.66
N TYR A 32 17.04 0.85 2.33
CA TYR A 32 15.66 0.75 2.74
C TYR A 32 14.85 1.95 2.28
N VAL A 33 13.60 1.71 1.90
CA VAL A 33 12.55 2.73 1.86
C VAL A 33 11.99 2.86 3.26
N VAL A 34 12.19 4.02 3.89
CA VAL A 34 11.79 4.31 5.27
C VAL A 34 10.49 5.10 5.28
N LYS A 35 9.48 4.56 5.96
CA LYS A 35 8.25 5.25 6.32
C LYS A 35 8.42 5.88 7.71
N PHE A 36 8.31 7.20 7.74
CA PHE A 36 8.59 8.01 8.91
C PHE A 36 7.40 8.09 9.89
N THR A 37 7.69 7.94 11.18
CA THR A 37 6.72 8.01 12.28
C THR A 37 6.10 9.41 12.44
N GLY A 38 6.82 10.46 12.06
CA GLY A 38 6.32 11.84 12.03
C GLY A 38 5.45 12.18 10.83
N SER A 39 5.19 11.24 9.92
CA SER A 39 4.32 11.49 8.76
C SER A 39 2.87 11.71 9.16
N ALA A 40 2.12 12.43 8.31
CA ALA A 40 0.71 12.75 8.57
C ALA A 40 -0.21 11.51 8.64
N GLN A 41 0.23 10.38 8.06
CA GLN A 41 -0.49 9.10 8.14
C GLN A 41 -0.45 8.49 9.57
N GLY A 42 0.56 8.87 10.36
CA GLY A 42 0.71 8.48 11.76
C GLY A 42 1.07 7.00 11.97
N ARG A 43 1.25 6.64 13.25
CA ARG A 43 1.70 5.30 13.68
C ARG A 43 0.79 4.18 13.21
N LYS A 44 -0.53 4.39 13.15
CA LYS A 44 -1.48 3.36 12.70
C LYS A 44 -1.19 2.85 11.28
N ALA A 45 -0.71 3.70 10.37
CA ALA A 45 -0.30 3.26 9.05
C ALA A 45 0.93 2.32 9.12
N LEU A 46 1.90 2.62 10.00
CA LEU A 46 3.05 1.74 10.22
C LEU A 46 2.66 0.41 10.89
N VAL A 47 1.69 0.46 11.82
CA VAL A 47 1.11 -0.75 12.42
C VAL A 47 0.43 -1.61 11.35
N ALA A 48 -0.38 -1.02 10.47
CA ALA A 48 -0.99 -1.74 9.35
C ALA A 48 0.05 -2.33 8.40
N GLU A 49 1.11 -1.59 8.09
CA GLU A 49 2.21 -2.08 7.26
C GLU A 49 2.86 -3.34 7.83
N ILE A 50 3.20 -3.34 9.12
CA ILE A 50 3.75 -4.53 9.80
C ILE A 50 2.71 -5.66 9.81
N VAL A 51 1.50 -5.40 10.32
CA VAL A 51 0.50 -6.45 10.54
C VAL A 51 0.10 -7.12 9.22
N VAL A 52 -0.13 -6.34 8.17
CA VAL A 52 -0.54 -6.89 6.88
C VAL A 52 0.65 -7.46 6.12
N GLY A 53 1.79 -6.75 6.07
CA GLY A 53 2.98 -7.20 5.35
C GLY A 53 3.54 -8.52 5.91
N GLU A 54 3.64 -8.64 7.24
CA GLU A 54 4.18 -9.84 7.89
C GLU A 54 3.19 -11.01 7.89
N LEU A 55 1.88 -10.74 7.94
CA LEU A 55 0.86 -11.76 7.68
C LEU A 55 0.98 -12.28 6.24
N ALA A 56 1.09 -11.38 5.27
CA ALA A 56 1.22 -11.72 3.86
C ALA A 56 2.49 -12.57 3.62
N ARG A 57 3.64 -12.19 4.18
CA ARG A 57 4.88 -13.00 4.07
C ARG A 57 4.69 -14.41 4.61
N ARG A 58 4.04 -14.58 5.77
CA ARG A 58 3.73 -15.91 6.36
C ARG A 58 2.72 -16.72 5.55
N LEU A 59 1.82 -16.06 4.85
CA LEU A 59 0.89 -16.70 3.90
C LEU A 59 1.55 -17.02 2.55
N GLY A 60 2.79 -16.59 2.30
CA GLY A 60 3.58 -16.89 1.11
C GLY A 60 3.50 -15.83 0.02
N PHE A 61 3.03 -14.62 0.33
CA PHE A 61 3.07 -13.48 -0.59
C PHE A 61 4.48 -12.89 -0.67
N ARG A 62 4.75 -12.21 -1.78
CA ARG A 62 6.00 -11.46 -1.98
C ARG A 62 5.78 -10.03 -1.51
N VAL A 63 6.22 -9.75 -0.29
CA VAL A 63 6.34 -8.39 0.27
C VAL A 63 7.84 -8.21 0.53
N PRO A 64 8.45 -7.05 0.26
CA PRO A 64 9.83 -6.81 0.66
C PRO A 64 10.01 -7.01 2.17
N GLU A 65 11.23 -7.28 2.61
CA GLU A 65 11.48 -7.48 4.04
C GLU A 65 11.26 -6.17 4.81
N LEU A 66 10.63 -6.28 5.99
CA LEU A 66 10.41 -5.15 6.88
C LEU A 66 11.46 -5.16 8.00
N VAL A 67 12.01 -3.98 8.29
CA VAL A 67 13.01 -3.77 9.35
C VAL A 67 12.62 -2.59 10.22
N LEU A 68 13.10 -2.56 11.46
CA LEU A 68 13.05 -1.36 12.29
C LEU A 68 14.32 -0.54 12.04
N VAL A 69 14.15 0.73 11.68
CA VAL A 69 15.27 1.63 11.41
C VAL A 69 15.39 2.61 12.57
N ASP A 70 16.48 2.53 13.32
CA ASP A 70 16.86 3.59 14.26
C ASP A 70 17.41 4.78 13.47
N PHE A 71 16.69 5.89 13.52
CA PHE A 71 16.92 7.05 12.66
C PHE A 71 17.30 8.27 13.50
N ASP A 72 18.55 8.71 13.38
CA ASP A 72 19.01 10.01 13.85
C ASP A 72 18.81 11.05 12.73
N PRO A 73 17.98 12.09 12.92
CA PRO A 73 17.78 13.14 11.91
C PRO A 73 19.07 13.82 11.42
N ALA A 74 20.18 13.72 12.17
CA ALA A 74 21.50 14.19 11.73
C ALA A 74 21.95 13.58 10.39
N VAL A 75 21.53 12.35 10.05
CA VAL A 75 21.89 11.70 8.78
C VAL A 75 21.20 12.34 7.57
N ALA A 76 20.14 13.12 7.80
CA ALA A 76 19.37 13.86 6.79
C ALA A 76 19.60 15.38 6.85
N ARG A 77 20.66 15.84 7.52
CA ARG A 77 20.94 17.27 7.74
C ARG A 77 21.05 18.13 6.47
N ASP A 78 21.38 17.51 5.35
CA ASP A 78 21.61 18.18 4.07
C ASP A 78 20.36 18.16 3.15
N GLU A 79 19.22 17.65 3.62
CA GLU A 79 17.95 17.68 2.88
C GLU A 79 17.56 19.13 2.55
N PRO A 80 17.43 19.52 1.26
CA PRO A 80 17.16 20.91 0.89
C PRO A 80 15.71 21.37 1.16
N HIS A 81 14.73 20.46 1.24
CA HIS A 81 13.32 20.82 1.36
C HIS A 81 12.87 20.93 2.82
N GLN A 82 12.38 22.10 3.22
CA GLN A 82 11.97 22.36 4.61
C GLN A 82 10.89 21.39 5.12
N GLU A 83 9.90 21.06 4.28
CA GLU A 83 8.82 20.14 4.65
C GLU A 83 9.36 18.73 4.98
N VAL A 84 10.37 18.27 4.23
CA VAL A 84 11.03 16.99 4.47
C VAL A 84 11.93 17.07 5.71
N GLN A 85 12.64 18.19 5.91
CA GLN A 85 13.43 18.41 7.13
C GLN A 85 12.56 18.33 8.39
N ASP A 86 11.39 18.96 8.37
CA ASP A 86 10.48 18.96 9.51
C ASP A 86 9.94 17.55 9.78
N LEU A 87 9.59 16.81 8.72
CA LEU A 87 9.19 15.40 8.80
C LEU A 87 10.29 14.53 9.43
N VAL A 88 11.52 14.57 8.91
CA VAL A 88 12.60 13.70 9.40
C VAL A 88 13.03 14.08 10.82
N ARG A 89 13.02 15.37 11.18
CA ARG A 89 13.27 15.83 12.57
C ARG A 89 12.22 15.33 13.54
N ALA A 90 10.94 15.33 13.13
CA ALA A 90 9.85 14.79 13.94
C ALA A 90 9.88 13.26 14.07
N SER A 91 10.77 12.59 13.33
CA SER A 91 10.84 11.13 13.22
C SER A 91 12.11 10.52 13.83
N ALA A 92 12.71 11.19 14.82
CA ALA A 92 13.85 10.64 15.54
C ALA A 92 13.50 9.32 16.26
N GLY A 93 14.40 8.33 16.19
CA GLY A 93 14.24 7.00 16.78
C GLY A 93 13.68 5.95 15.81
N ILE A 94 12.87 5.02 16.31
CA ILE A 94 12.44 3.84 15.55
C ILE A 94 11.37 4.18 14.50
N ASN A 95 11.71 3.93 13.24
CA ASN A 95 10.85 4.01 12.06
C ASN A 95 10.73 2.66 11.35
N LEU A 96 9.86 2.57 10.34
CA LEU A 96 9.69 1.35 9.56
C LEU A 96 10.49 1.43 8.27
N GLY A 97 11.46 0.53 8.10
CA GLY A 97 12.15 0.30 6.84
C GLY A 97 11.51 -0.86 6.07
N MET A 98 11.50 -0.74 4.75
CA MET A 98 11.16 -1.79 3.80
C MET A 98 12.33 -1.95 2.84
N ASP A 99 12.77 -3.19 2.59
CA ASP A 99 13.87 -3.46 1.67
C ASP A 99 13.62 -2.82 0.30
N LEU A 100 14.61 -2.06 -0.19
CA LEU A 100 14.52 -1.41 -1.49
C LEU A 100 14.77 -2.46 -2.58
N LEU A 101 13.75 -2.81 -3.36
CA LEU A 101 13.89 -3.70 -4.50
C LEU A 101 14.57 -3.00 -5.69
N PRO A 102 15.86 -3.24 -5.98
CA PRO A 102 16.59 -2.43 -6.95
C PRO A 102 16.07 -2.67 -8.37
N GLY A 103 15.72 -1.59 -9.06
CA GLY A 103 15.16 -1.63 -10.41
C GLY A 103 13.73 -2.18 -10.49
N ALA A 104 13.02 -2.32 -9.36
CA ALA A 104 11.60 -2.58 -9.38
C ALA A 104 10.85 -1.42 -10.05
N VAL A 105 9.76 -1.75 -10.71
CA VAL A 105 8.87 -0.77 -11.38
C VAL A 105 7.46 -0.94 -10.85
N ASP A 106 6.71 0.15 -10.79
CA ASP A 106 5.29 0.08 -10.43
C ASP A 106 4.54 -0.80 -11.42
N PHE A 107 3.65 -1.64 -10.89
CA PHE A 107 2.75 -2.44 -11.71
C PHE A 107 1.56 -1.58 -12.13
N GLN A 108 1.27 -1.53 -13.42
CA GLN A 108 -0.02 -1.13 -13.96
C GLN A 108 -0.76 -2.34 -14.56
N PRO A 109 -2.10 -2.38 -14.51
CA PRO A 109 -2.86 -3.43 -15.17
C PRO A 109 -2.48 -3.55 -16.66
N GLY A 110 -1.97 -4.71 -17.04
CA GLY A 110 -1.44 -5.01 -18.38
C GLY A 110 0.09 -5.19 -18.46
N ASP A 111 0.85 -4.70 -17.49
CA ASP A 111 2.34 -4.72 -17.52
C ASP A 111 2.95 -6.12 -17.31
N LEU A 112 2.18 -6.99 -16.67
CA LEU A 112 2.52 -8.37 -16.36
C LEU A 112 1.27 -9.23 -16.49
N ALA A 113 1.42 -10.41 -17.10
CA ALA A 113 0.40 -11.45 -17.02
C ALA A 113 0.38 -11.99 -15.58
N VAL A 114 -0.73 -11.78 -14.88
CA VAL A 114 -0.96 -12.29 -13.53
C VAL A 114 -1.91 -13.49 -13.63
N ASP A 115 -1.51 -14.59 -13.00
CA ASP A 115 -2.32 -15.82 -12.93
C ASP A 115 -3.60 -15.55 -12.10
N PRO A 116 -4.80 -15.96 -12.55
CA PRO A 116 -6.05 -15.92 -11.77
C PRO A 116 -5.92 -16.39 -10.32
N VAL A 117 -5.08 -17.40 -10.05
CA VAL A 117 -4.81 -17.88 -8.68
C VAL A 117 -4.06 -16.82 -7.86
N GLU A 118 -2.99 -16.23 -8.41
CA GLU A 118 -2.22 -15.17 -7.74
C GLU A 118 -3.09 -13.92 -7.51
N ALA A 119 -3.89 -13.53 -8.51
CA ALA A 119 -4.84 -12.43 -8.39
C ALA A 119 -5.90 -12.69 -7.29
N GLY A 120 -6.46 -13.92 -7.24
CA GLY A 120 -7.40 -14.35 -6.21
C GLY A 120 -6.84 -14.21 -4.80
N ARG A 121 -5.59 -14.66 -4.60
CA ARG A 121 -4.90 -14.55 -3.30
C ARG A 121 -4.69 -13.10 -2.87
N VAL A 122 -4.26 -12.22 -3.76
CA VAL A 122 -4.02 -10.80 -3.41
C VAL A 122 -5.34 -10.10 -3.07
N VAL A 123 -6.37 -10.27 -3.90
CA VAL A 123 -7.71 -9.72 -3.63
C VAL A 123 -8.25 -10.25 -2.30
N TRP A 124 -8.07 -11.53 -2.01
CA TRP A 124 -8.48 -12.13 -0.75
C TRP A 124 -7.79 -11.50 0.46
N LEU A 125 -6.46 -11.29 0.39
CA LEU A 125 -5.69 -10.65 1.45
C LEU A 125 -6.18 -9.21 1.70
N ASP A 126 -6.41 -8.45 0.63
CA ASP A 126 -6.90 -7.09 0.74
C ASP A 126 -8.34 -7.06 1.30
N ALA A 127 -9.19 -8.03 0.96
CA ALA A 127 -10.53 -8.16 1.52
C ALA A 127 -10.52 -8.55 3.01
N LEU A 128 -9.65 -9.49 3.42
CA LEU A 128 -9.43 -9.84 4.83
C LEU A 128 -9.01 -8.59 5.63
N THR A 129 -8.09 -7.82 5.10
CA THR A 129 -7.48 -6.67 5.79
C THR A 129 -8.18 -5.35 5.55
N ALA A 130 -9.30 -5.36 4.81
CA ALA A 130 -10.05 -4.16 4.41
C ALA A 130 -9.19 -3.11 3.67
N ASN A 131 -8.21 -3.55 2.89
CA ASN A 131 -7.36 -2.69 2.08
C ASN A 131 -8.03 -2.35 0.74
N VAL A 132 -8.89 -1.33 0.73
CA VAL A 132 -9.57 -0.86 -0.48
C VAL A 132 -8.72 0.08 -1.35
N ASP A 133 -7.51 0.42 -0.90
CA ASP A 133 -6.63 1.38 -1.56
C ASP A 133 -5.90 0.80 -2.77
N ARG A 134 -5.78 -0.54 -2.84
CA ARG A 134 -5.19 -1.28 -3.96
C ARG A 134 -6.08 -1.22 -5.20
N THR A 135 -5.98 -0.12 -5.94
CA THR A 135 -6.85 0.20 -7.07
C THR A 135 -6.10 0.27 -8.39
N VAL A 136 -6.81 0.31 -9.51
CA VAL A 136 -6.21 0.52 -10.85
C VAL A 136 -5.43 1.84 -10.98
N HIS A 137 -5.64 2.81 -10.09
CA HIS A 137 -4.95 4.11 -10.10
C HIS A 137 -3.82 4.20 -9.06
N SER A 138 -3.91 3.42 -7.99
CA SER A 138 -2.88 3.29 -6.96
C SER A 138 -2.73 1.80 -6.67
N THR A 139 -1.94 1.12 -7.49
CA THR A 139 -1.87 -0.34 -7.43
C THR A 139 -1.12 -0.80 -6.18
N ASN A 140 -0.19 -0.01 -5.64
CA ASN A 140 0.69 -0.38 -4.53
C ASN A 140 1.33 -1.76 -4.75
N LEU A 141 1.59 -2.10 -6.02
CA LEU A 141 2.17 -3.35 -6.48
C LEU A 141 3.40 -3.00 -7.31
N MET A 142 4.43 -3.83 -7.21
CA MET A 142 5.65 -3.69 -8.01
C MET A 142 5.92 -4.94 -8.85
N ILE A 143 6.68 -4.76 -9.92
CA ILE A 143 7.25 -5.85 -10.70
C ILE A 143 8.75 -5.90 -10.46
N TRP A 144 9.22 -7.03 -9.95
CA TRP A 144 10.64 -7.28 -9.69
C TRP A 144 11.00 -8.75 -9.91
N PRO A 145 12.20 -9.09 -10.43
CA PRO A 145 13.28 -8.19 -10.87
C PRO A 145 12.95 -7.43 -12.17
N PRO A 146 13.74 -6.40 -12.55
CA PRO A 146 13.55 -5.66 -13.81
C PRO A 146 13.62 -6.55 -15.05
N ALA A 147 13.10 -6.05 -16.17
CA ALA A 147 13.22 -6.74 -17.45
C ALA A 147 14.70 -6.94 -17.83
N GLY A 148 15.02 -8.12 -18.38
CA GLY A 148 16.37 -8.47 -18.79
C GLY A 148 17.27 -9.02 -17.67
N THR A 149 16.80 -9.12 -16.42
CA THR A 149 17.56 -9.80 -15.35
C THR A 149 17.75 -11.28 -15.68
N PRO A 150 19.01 -11.77 -15.81
CA PRO A 150 19.26 -13.16 -16.14
C PRO A 150 18.76 -14.10 -15.04
N ARG A 151 18.16 -15.24 -15.44
CA ARG A 151 17.80 -16.38 -14.57
C ARG A 151 16.70 -16.13 -13.53
N SER A 152 16.16 -14.92 -13.43
CA SER A 152 15.11 -14.58 -12.46
C SER A 152 13.91 -13.97 -13.19
N PRO A 153 12.77 -14.67 -13.24
CA PRO A 153 11.61 -14.18 -13.96
C PRO A 153 10.91 -13.07 -13.15
N ARG A 154 10.32 -12.09 -13.86
CA ARG A 154 9.54 -10.99 -13.28
C ARG A 154 8.39 -11.54 -12.42
N ARG A 155 8.16 -10.97 -11.25
CA ARG A 155 7.09 -11.34 -10.31
C ARG A 155 6.39 -10.11 -9.79
N LEU A 156 5.15 -10.30 -9.37
CA LEU A 156 4.38 -9.32 -8.64
C LEU A 156 4.82 -9.30 -7.18
N TRP A 157 5.00 -8.10 -6.63
CA TRP A 157 5.33 -7.81 -5.23
C TRP A 157 4.33 -6.83 -4.65
N LEU A 158 3.95 -7.02 -3.40
CA LEU A 158 3.01 -6.19 -2.66
C LEU A 158 3.80 -5.19 -1.82
N ILE A 159 3.39 -3.94 -1.89
CA ILE A 159 3.87 -2.86 -1.05
C ILE A 159 2.67 -2.07 -0.51
N ASP A 160 2.98 -1.16 0.41
CA ASP A 160 2.09 -0.13 0.94
C ASP A 160 0.72 -0.63 1.40
N HIS A 161 0.73 -1.22 2.60
CA HIS A 161 -0.45 -1.68 3.31
C HIS A 161 -0.94 -0.66 4.36
N GLY A 162 -0.38 0.56 4.39
CA GLY A 162 -0.68 1.55 5.42
C GLY A 162 -2.13 2.04 5.46
N ALA A 163 -2.87 1.89 4.36
CA ALA A 163 -4.30 2.20 4.26
C ALA A 163 -5.24 1.03 4.65
N ALA A 164 -4.67 -0.13 4.99
CA ALA A 164 -5.43 -1.29 5.44
C ALA A 164 -5.93 -1.14 6.89
N LEU A 165 -6.66 -2.16 7.36
CA LEU A 165 -7.16 -2.29 8.72
C LEU A 165 -8.08 -1.14 9.15
N VAL A 166 -8.91 -0.62 8.24
CA VAL A 166 -9.78 0.56 8.45
C VAL A 166 -10.49 0.61 9.82
N PHE A 167 -10.87 -0.55 10.38
CA PHE A 167 -11.47 -0.67 11.71
C PHE A 167 -10.63 -0.05 12.85
N HIS A 168 -9.30 -0.04 12.74
CA HIS A 168 -8.40 0.43 13.80
C HIS A 168 -8.41 1.95 13.99
N HIS A 169 -9.07 2.69 13.09
CA HIS A 169 -9.34 4.11 13.30
C HIS A 169 -10.55 4.34 14.20
N ARG A 170 -11.39 3.31 14.44
CA ARG A 170 -12.60 3.36 15.27
C ARG A 170 -12.84 2.03 16.00
N TRP A 171 -12.01 1.76 17.01
CA TRP A 171 -12.05 0.52 17.80
C TRP A 171 -13.39 0.25 18.49
N ASP A 172 -14.09 1.30 18.91
CA ASP A 172 -15.45 1.26 19.48
C ASP A 172 -16.48 0.58 18.56
N SER A 173 -16.27 0.65 17.25
CA SER A 173 -17.15 0.08 16.22
C SER A 173 -16.53 -1.10 15.46
N ALA A 174 -15.34 -1.56 15.85
CA ALA A 174 -14.57 -2.57 15.11
C ALA A 174 -15.30 -3.91 14.98
N ALA A 175 -16.12 -4.31 15.96
CA ALA A 175 -16.93 -5.53 15.88
C ALA A 175 -17.84 -5.56 14.63
N GLY A 176 -18.39 -4.40 14.22
CA GLY A 176 -19.21 -4.29 13.01
C GLY A 176 -18.43 -4.47 11.70
N ALA A 177 -17.09 -4.43 11.75
CA ALA A 177 -16.23 -4.66 10.59
C ALA A 177 -15.93 -6.16 10.36
N VAL A 178 -16.21 -7.06 11.32
CA VAL A 178 -15.86 -8.49 11.21
C VAL A 178 -16.48 -9.13 9.97
N ALA A 179 -17.80 -9.05 9.80
CA ALA A 179 -18.50 -9.63 8.64
C ALA A 179 -18.68 -8.63 7.47
N LYS A 180 -18.12 -7.41 7.57
CA LYS A 180 -18.39 -6.34 6.61
C LYS A 180 -17.78 -6.66 5.23
N ARG A 181 -18.61 -6.54 4.18
CA ARG A 181 -18.19 -6.50 2.77
C ARG A 181 -17.65 -5.12 2.43
N TYR A 182 -16.54 -5.09 1.69
CA TYR A 182 -15.96 -3.87 1.12
C TYR A 182 -16.05 -3.93 -0.40
N ASP A 183 -16.07 -2.76 -1.04
CA ASP A 183 -16.19 -2.65 -2.48
C ASP A 183 -14.82 -2.80 -3.16
N PHE A 184 -14.64 -3.90 -3.90
CA PHE A 184 -13.41 -4.22 -4.63
C PHE A 184 -13.57 -4.11 -6.15
N ARG A 185 -14.62 -3.46 -6.64
CA ARG A 185 -14.88 -3.34 -8.09
C ARG A 185 -13.72 -2.68 -8.84
N HIS A 186 -13.02 -1.73 -8.22
CA HIS A 186 -11.88 -1.01 -8.81
C HIS A 186 -10.51 -1.60 -8.43
N HIS A 187 -10.48 -2.81 -7.88
CA HIS A 187 -9.24 -3.44 -7.45
C HIS A 187 -8.27 -3.63 -8.63
N ALA A 188 -6.98 -3.35 -8.42
CA ALA A 188 -5.95 -3.40 -9.47
C ALA A 188 -5.90 -4.73 -10.23
N LEU A 189 -6.22 -5.83 -9.55
CA LEU A 189 -6.23 -7.18 -10.10
C LEU A 189 -7.62 -7.73 -10.45
N GLY A 190 -8.68 -6.90 -10.39
CA GLY A 190 -10.05 -7.34 -10.69
C GLY A 190 -10.23 -7.84 -12.13
N GLY A 191 -9.48 -7.24 -13.08
CA GLY A 191 -9.50 -7.63 -14.50
C GLY A 191 -8.82 -8.97 -14.83
N TYR A 192 -8.21 -9.64 -13.84
CA TYR A 192 -7.44 -10.88 -14.02
C TYR A 192 -8.22 -12.15 -13.63
N ALA A 193 -9.56 -12.06 -13.59
CA ALA A 193 -10.46 -13.15 -13.20
C ALA A 193 -10.06 -13.83 -11.87
N PRO A 194 -9.92 -13.07 -10.77
CA PRO A 194 -9.36 -13.56 -9.52
C PRO A 194 -10.16 -14.74 -8.93
N LEU A 195 -9.46 -15.85 -8.65
CA LEU A 195 -10.00 -17.07 -8.04
C LEU A 195 -10.08 -16.93 -6.51
N VAL A 196 -10.96 -16.06 -6.04
CA VAL A 196 -11.09 -15.66 -4.63
C VAL A 196 -11.67 -16.75 -3.73
N VAL A 197 -12.52 -17.65 -4.26
CA VAL A 197 -13.12 -18.75 -3.48
C VAL A 197 -12.07 -19.83 -3.22
N GLU A 198 -11.24 -20.12 -4.21
CA GLU A 198 -10.10 -21.02 -4.09
C GLU A 198 -9.04 -20.46 -3.14
N ALA A 199 -8.76 -19.16 -3.24
CA ALA A 199 -7.88 -18.47 -2.30
C ALA A 199 -8.41 -18.53 -0.87
N ASP A 200 -9.72 -18.37 -0.66
CA ASP A 200 -10.34 -18.46 0.66
C ASP A 200 -10.19 -19.85 1.28
N ALA A 201 -10.52 -20.90 0.52
CA ALA A 201 -10.38 -22.28 0.95
C ALA A 201 -8.93 -22.62 1.34
N GLU A 202 -7.94 -22.00 0.68
CA GLU A 202 -6.52 -22.21 0.99
C GLU A 202 -6.03 -21.37 2.18
N LEU A 203 -6.40 -20.08 2.24
CA LEU A 203 -5.76 -19.11 3.12
C LEU A 203 -6.50 -18.89 4.44
N ALA A 204 -7.84 -18.91 4.46
CA ALA A 204 -8.60 -18.66 5.68
C ALA A 204 -8.24 -19.62 6.83
N PRO A 205 -8.09 -20.94 6.62
CA PRO A 205 -7.69 -21.86 7.69
C PRO A 205 -6.28 -21.61 8.24
N ARG A 206 -5.43 -20.89 7.50
CA ARG A 206 -4.05 -20.57 7.90
C ARG A 206 -3.98 -19.31 8.76
N VAL A 207 -5.01 -18.45 8.74
CA VAL A 207 -5.08 -17.23 9.56
C VAL A 207 -5.56 -17.58 10.96
N THR A 208 -4.68 -18.21 11.73
CA THR A 208 -4.96 -18.62 13.11
C THR A 208 -4.66 -17.49 14.10
N LEU A 209 -5.25 -17.57 15.29
CA LEU A 209 -4.97 -16.62 16.36
C LEU A 209 -3.48 -16.62 16.77
N ASP A 210 -2.83 -17.79 16.75
CA ASP A 210 -1.40 -17.91 17.08
C ASP A 210 -0.53 -17.22 16.03
N LEU A 211 -0.83 -17.39 14.74
CA LEU A 211 -0.16 -16.68 13.66
C LEU A 211 -0.29 -15.16 13.83
N LEU A 212 -1.50 -14.69 14.14
CA LEU A 212 -1.77 -13.27 14.29
C LEU A 212 -1.14 -12.68 15.55
N ARG A 213 -1.03 -13.45 16.64
CA ARG A 213 -0.24 -13.06 17.82
C ARG A 213 1.23 -12.93 17.51
N GLU A 214 1.79 -13.87 16.73
CA GLU A 214 3.18 -13.79 16.27
C GLU A 214 3.42 -12.51 15.46
N VAL A 215 2.54 -12.20 14.50
CA VAL A 215 2.61 -11.02 13.64
C VAL A 215 2.45 -9.73 14.45
N THR A 216 1.43 -9.62 15.30
CA THR A 216 1.17 -8.41 16.08
C THR A 216 2.23 -8.13 17.13
N ALA A 217 2.94 -9.16 17.62
CA ALA A 217 4.10 -9.01 18.51
C ALA A 217 5.32 -8.36 17.82
N LEU A 218 5.33 -8.26 16.49
CA LEU A 218 6.39 -7.57 15.74
C LEU A 218 6.28 -6.04 15.81
N VAL A 219 5.10 -5.52 16.15
CA VAL A 219 4.85 -4.07 16.22
C VAL A 219 5.50 -3.50 17.48
N PRO A 220 6.31 -2.43 17.41
CA PRO A 220 6.93 -1.80 18.58
C PRO A 220 5.91 -1.27 19.60
N ASP A 221 6.21 -1.42 20.90
CA ASP A 221 5.36 -0.91 22.00
C ASP A 221 5.05 0.58 21.84
N GLY A 222 6.07 1.39 21.54
CA GLY A 222 5.95 2.84 21.40
C GLY A 222 5.00 3.29 20.29
N TRP A 223 4.61 2.40 19.37
CA TRP A 223 3.62 2.69 18.33
C TRP A 223 2.19 2.38 18.75
N LEU A 224 2.03 1.62 19.83
CA LEU A 224 0.76 1.14 20.39
C LEU A 224 0.39 1.83 21.72
N THR A 225 1.35 2.46 22.39
CA THR A 225 1.13 3.21 23.63
C THR A 225 0.10 4.33 23.43
N ASP A 226 -0.71 4.56 24.47
CA ASP A 226 -1.73 5.61 24.55
C ASP A 226 -2.89 5.49 23.54
N GLU A 227 -3.07 4.34 22.88
CA GLU A 227 -4.25 4.11 22.03
C GLU A 227 -5.53 4.15 22.88
N PRO A 228 -6.49 5.05 22.57
CA PRO A 228 -7.73 5.16 23.32
C PRO A 228 -8.52 3.84 23.34
N GLY A 229 -9.01 3.46 24.52
CA GLY A 229 -9.78 2.23 24.71
C GLY A 229 -8.95 1.00 25.09
N PHE A 230 -7.63 1.11 25.16
CA PHE A 230 -6.74 0.02 25.57
C PHE A 230 -5.86 0.42 26.76
N SER A 231 -5.64 -0.52 27.67
CA SER A 231 -4.84 -0.33 28.88
C SER A 231 -3.35 -0.62 28.67
N SER A 232 -2.98 -1.30 27.59
CA SER A 232 -1.59 -1.65 27.27
C SER A 232 -1.41 -1.98 25.77
N PRO A 233 -0.16 -1.90 25.26
CA PRO A 233 0.19 -2.40 23.94
C PRO A 233 -0.23 -3.86 23.70
N ASP A 234 -0.08 -4.73 24.70
CA ASP A 234 -0.46 -6.14 24.59
C ASP A 234 -1.97 -6.34 24.44
N ALA A 235 -2.78 -5.53 25.14
CA ALA A 235 -4.24 -5.57 24.98
C ALA A 235 -4.64 -5.17 23.56
N LEU A 236 -3.96 -4.19 22.97
CA LEU A 236 -4.18 -3.74 21.59
C LEU A 236 -3.72 -4.78 20.57
N ARG A 237 -2.56 -5.42 20.75
CA ARG A 237 -2.08 -6.55 19.91
C ARG A 237 -3.10 -7.67 19.87
N GLU A 238 -3.58 -8.09 21.04
CA GLU A 238 -4.60 -9.14 21.15
C GLU A 238 -5.91 -8.73 20.45
N ALA A 239 -6.30 -7.46 20.51
CA ALA A 239 -7.47 -6.96 19.79
C ALA A 239 -7.31 -7.02 18.26
N TYR A 240 -6.15 -6.62 17.72
CA TYR A 240 -5.83 -6.82 16.30
C TYR A 240 -5.90 -8.30 15.92
N ALA A 241 -5.29 -9.17 16.73
CA ALA A 241 -5.25 -10.60 16.45
C ALA A 241 -6.64 -11.24 16.47
N ARG A 242 -7.49 -10.89 17.44
CA ARG A 242 -8.88 -11.39 17.48
C ARG A 242 -9.71 -10.87 16.32
N GLN A 243 -9.64 -9.57 16.03
CA GLN A 243 -10.41 -8.96 14.96
C GLN A 243 -10.15 -9.65 13.60
N LEU A 244 -8.88 -9.91 13.29
CA LEU A 244 -8.50 -10.58 12.04
C LEU A 244 -8.84 -12.07 12.04
N ALA A 245 -8.68 -12.77 13.17
CA ALA A 245 -9.05 -14.17 13.30
C ALA A 245 -10.57 -14.39 13.14
N GLU A 246 -11.38 -13.56 13.83
CA GLU A 246 -12.84 -13.59 13.73
C GLU A 246 -13.30 -13.29 12.31
N ARG A 247 -12.69 -12.27 11.67
CA ARG A 247 -12.98 -11.94 10.27
C ARG A 247 -12.62 -13.08 9.32
N ALA A 248 -11.45 -13.71 9.48
CA ALA A 248 -11.07 -14.87 8.67
C ALA A 248 -12.03 -16.05 8.86
N ALA A 249 -12.54 -16.28 10.07
CA ALA A 249 -13.46 -17.38 10.37
C ALA A 249 -14.84 -17.23 9.69
N VAL A 250 -15.24 -16.00 9.35
CA VAL A 250 -16.50 -15.71 8.64
C VAL A 250 -16.26 -15.24 7.21
N SER A 251 -15.17 -15.66 6.58
CA SER A 251 -14.76 -15.19 5.26
C SER A 251 -15.85 -15.29 4.19
N GLY A 252 -16.61 -16.40 4.19
CA GLY A 252 -17.76 -16.60 3.29
C GLY A 252 -18.82 -15.50 3.37
N GLU A 253 -18.87 -14.71 4.45
CA GLU A 253 -19.80 -13.58 4.58
C GLU A 253 -19.32 -12.33 3.86
N TRP A 254 -18.01 -12.12 3.65
CA TRP A 254 -17.48 -10.88 3.10
C TRP A 254 -16.69 -10.98 1.79
N LEU A 255 -16.44 -12.19 1.29
CA LEU A 255 -15.69 -12.39 0.04
C LEU A 255 -16.25 -11.55 -1.13
N PRO A 256 -15.40 -10.80 -1.85
CA PRO A 256 -15.81 -10.12 -3.08
C PRO A 256 -15.92 -11.14 -4.21
N LEU A 257 -17.11 -11.31 -4.79
CA LEU A 257 -17.36 -12.30 -5.86
C LEU A 257 -17.54 -11.66 -7.25
N GLU A 258 -17.64 -10.33 -7.31
CA GLU A 258 -17.97 -9.60 -8.52
C GLU A 258 -16.86 -8.62 -8.89
N PHE A 259 -16.32 -8.78 -10.09
CA PHE A 259 -15.29 -7.91 -10.65
C PHE A 259 -15.72 -7.44 -12.04
N PRO A 260 -15.91 -6.13 -12.25
CA PRO A 260 -16.19 -5.60 -13.58
C PRO A 260 -15.01 -5.85 -14.52
N SER A 261 -15.31 -6.12 -15.79
CA SER A 261 -14.30 -6.17 -16.85
C SER A 261 -13.63 -4.81 -17.06
N ALA A 262 -12.43 -4.81 -17.67
CA ALA A 262 -11.71 -3.58 -18.00
C ALA A 262 -12.58 -2.59 -18.83
N ARG A 263 -13.41 -3.10 -19.74
CA ARG A 263 -14.36 -2.28 -20.52
C ARG A 263 -15.40 -1.61 -19.62
N GLN A 264 -15.99 -2.36 -18.68
CA GLN A 264 -16.98 -1.82 -17.75
C GLN A 264 -16.38 -0.79 -16.80
N LEU A 265 -15.13 -0.98 -16.37
CA LEU A 265 -14.40 0.01 -15.55
C LEU A 265 -14.16 1.30 -16.34
N ALA A 266 -13.65 1.19 -17.57
CA ALA A 266 -13.40 2.35 -18.43
C ALA A 266 -14.70 3.14 -18.74
N GLU A 267 -15.81 2.44 -18.96
CA GLU A 267 -17.13 3.07 -19.13
C GLU A 267 -17.57 3.82 -17.87
N ALA A 268 -17.46 3.19 -16.69
CA ALA A 268 -17.79 3.83 -15.42
C ALA A 268 -16.89 5.04 -15.10
N ASP A 269 -15.60 4.97 -15.45
CA ASP A 269 -14.66 6.10 -15.28
C ASP A 269 -14.99 7.25 -16.22
N ALA A 270 -15.32 6.97 -17.47
CA ALA A 270 -15.76 7.98 -18.43
C ALA A 270 -17.05 8.67 -17.96
N GLU A 271 -18.01 7.91 -17.42
CA GLU A 271 -19.24 8.45 -16.83
C GLU A 271 -18.96 9.33 -15.62
N ARG A 272 -18.08 8.90 -14.69
CA ARG A 272 -17.68 9.71 -13.53
C ARG A 272 -16.93 10.97 -13.93
N ALA A 273 -16.02 10.89 -14.90
CA ALA A 273 -15.30 12.04 -15.43
C ALA A 273 -16.25 13.04 -16.11
N ALA A 274 -17.23 12.55 -16.86
CA ALA A 274 -18.27 13.37 -17.47
C ALA A 274 -19.17 14.04 -16.42
N ALA A 275 -19.62 13.30 -15.40
CA ALA A 275 -20.42 13.84 -14.30
C ALA A 275 -19.66 14.90 -13.50
N THR A 276 -18.38 14.63 -13.17
CA THR A 276 -17.50 15.60 -12.49
C THR A 276 -17.33 16.85 -13.34
N ARG A 277 -17.13 16.71 -14.66
CA ARG A 277 -17.02 17.84 -15.58
C ARG A 277 -18.32 18.64 -15.63
N ALA A 278 -19.48 17.98 -15.72
CA ALA A 278 -20.78 18.63 -15.74
C ALA A 278 -21.10 19.37 -14.43
N ALA A 279 -20.64 18.85 -13.29
CA ALA A 279 -20.80 19.49 -11.97
C ALA A 279 -19.87 20.70 -11.75
N ARG A 280 -18.84 20.90 -12.58
CA ARG A 280 -17.95 22.07 -12.47
C ARG A 280 -18.69 23.35 -12.88
N PRO A 281 -18.42 24.51 -12.25
CA PRO A 281 -18.89 25.80 -12.75
C PRO A 281 -18.45 26.02 -14.21
N ALA A 282 -19.27 26.67 -15.03
CA ALA A 282 -19.04 26.81 -16.48
C ALA A 282 -17.64 27.34 -16.86
N TRP A 283 -17.07 28.23 -16.05
CA TRP A 283 -15.71 28.78 -16.25
C TRP A 283 -14.57 27.78 -16.01
N LEU A 284 -14.85 26.64 -15.37
CA LEU A 284 -13.92 25.56 -15.02
C LEU A 284 -14.18 24.27 -15.84
N GLN A 285 -15.22 24.28 -16.68
CA GLN A 285 -15.55 23.19 -17.61
C GLN A 285 -14.65 23.21 -18.86
N HIS A 286 -14.08 24.39 -19.19
CA HIS A 286 -13.28 24.65 -20.38
C HIS A 286 -11.87 25.15 -20.03
N VAL A 287 -11.24 24.62 -18.98
CA VAL A 287 -9.82 24.92 -18.73
C VAL A 287 -9.02 24.24 -19.84
N PRO A 288 -8.31 24.99 -20.70
CA PRO A 288 -7.42 24.40 -21.70
C PRO A 288 -6.35 23.58 -20.98
N ASP A 289 -5.99 22.43 -21.53
CA ASP A 289 -4.88 21.65 -21.03
C ASP A 289 -3.58 22.49 -21.13
N LEU A 290 -3.12 23.05 -20.01
CA LEU A 290 -1.90 23.86 -19.93
C LEU A 290 -0.63 22.99 -19.98
N HIS A 291 -0.76 21.66 -20.03
CA HIS A 291 0.34 20.70 -20.16
C HIS A 291 0.34 19.96 -21.50
N GLY A 292 -0.69 20.16 -22.34
CA GLY A 292 -0.74 19.66 -23.71
C GLY A 292 0.15 20.49 -24.64
N LYS A 293 1.12 19.86 -25.30
CA LYS A 293 1.80 20.49 -26.44
C LYS A 293 0.73 20.87 -27.47
N PRO A 294 0.69 22.11 -27.99
CA PRO A 294 -0.29 22.47 -29.01
C PRO A 294 -0.07 21.62 -30.27
N ASP A 295 -1.16 21.12 -30.85
CA ASP A 295 -1.15 20.54 -32.19
C ASP A 295 -0.61 21.59 -33.17
N ALA A 296 0.59 21.34 -33.68
CA ALA A 296 1.14 22.14 -34.76
C ALA A 296 0.35 21.85 -36.04
N ALA A 297 -0.68 22.64 -36.31
CA ALA A 297 -1.26 22.72 -37.65
C ALA A 297 -0.24 23.42 -38.57
N PRO A 298 0.24 22.77 -39.65
CA PRO A 298 1.16 23.43 -40.57
C PRO A 298 0.38 24.45 -41.40
N ASP A 299 0.67 25.72 -41.16
CA ASP A 299 0.25 26.83 -42.01
C ASP A 299 1.05 26.80 -43.32
N TRP A 300 0.39 26.35 -44.39
CA TRP A 300 0.96 26.30 -45.74
C TRP A 300 0.83 27.63 -46.52
N SER A 301 0.51 28.73 -45.86
CA SER A 301 0.42 30.03 -46.53
C SER A 301 1.70 30.86 -46.39
N ARG A 302 2.71 30.54 -47.23
CA ARG A 302 3.73 31.50 -47.73
C ARG A 302 4.67 30.88 -48.76
N HIS A 303 4.17 30.66 -49.97
CA HIS A 303 4.98 30.68 -51.19
C HIS A 303 4.17 31.24 -52.35
N LEU A 304 4.23 32.57 -52.54
CA LEU A 304 4.08 33.22 -53.83
C LEU A 304 5.01 34.43 -53.84
N GLY A 305 6.22 34.21 -54.37
CA GLY A 305 6.99 35.18 -55.13
C GLY A 305 7.06 34.68 -56.56
#